data_AF-A0A3A4RYS8-F1
#
_entry.id   AF-A0A3A4RYS8-F1
#
_cell.length_a   1.000
_cell.length_b   1.000
_cell.length_c   1.000
_cell.angle_alpha   90.00
_cell.angle_beta   90.00
_cell.angle_gamma   90.00
#
_symmetry.space_group_name_H-M   'P 1'
#
loop_
_entity.id
_entity.type
_entity.pdbx_description
1 polymer ?
#
loop_
_entity_poly.entity_id
_entity_poly.type
_entity_poly.pdbx_seq_one_letter_code
_entity_poly.pdbx_strand_id
1 'polypeptide(L)'
;MHHTAAPRASARRRPAIGRPTPPSNRTMPRPSPNAKRTNARPPRPPEWEPRGWLAKQKIPRRLLLFYRSPVSCPLVSTRLRVGSTKGVLMIRLKTLTRALCLALGLAAASGASSAASLSTSGGTSASLVGASGTFNPDWFGDASLYASTFDLSTMLQGASLLLDQTATVTYTLVGFEAAFNNAFVAGTERLDNRSGATPELGSSFSFSNVSAAPLDFGFLSSGLGALFGNGSLSTGVLLAKDGQSALLLFNDSYGDRDFDDMVVRISISPVPEPEMLAMLLAGLGVVMVRARRRRV
;
A
#
# COMPACT_ATOMS: atom_id res chain seq x y z
N MET A 1 -36.51 60.43 42.85
CA MET A 1 -36.35 60.95 41.47
C MET A 1 -34.95 61.50 41.36
N HIS A 2 -34.02 60.80 40.69
CA HIS A 2 -32.89 61.44 40.01
C HIS A 2 -32.17 60.42 39.13
N HIS A 3 -31.92 60.89 37.90
CA HIS A 3 -31.55 60.23 36.66
C HIS A 3 -30.36 59.27 36.67
N THR A 4 -30.59 58.13 36.01
CA THR A 4 -29.61 57.20 35.44
C THR A 4 -28.93 57.85 34.22
N ALA A 5 -27.59 57.92 34.21
CA ALA A 5 -26.80 58.38 33.06
C ALA A 5 -26.01 57.22 32.45
N ALA A 6 -26.19 57.01 31.14
CA ALA A 6 -25.49 56.00 30.33
C ALA A 6 -24.09 56.49 29.89
N PRO A 7 -23.09 55.60 29.75
CA PRO A 7 -21.77 55.98 29.26
C PRO A 7 -21.71 56.08 27.73
N ARG A 8 -21.07 57.17 27.28
CA ARG A 8 -20.78 57.56 25.89
C ARG A 8 -19.82 56.59 25.20
N ALA A 9 -20.20 56.14 24.02
CA ALA A 9 -19.36 55.40 23.08
C ALA A 9 -18.25 56.30 22.50
N SER A 10 -17.00 55.82 22.56
CA SER A 10 -15.82 56.47 22.03
C SER A 10 -15.57 56.02 20.58
N ALA A 11 -15.75 56.93 19.63
CA ALA A 11 -15.51 56.70 18.21
C ALA A 11 -14.00 56.74 17.91
N ARG A 12 -13.39 55.57 17.70
CA ARG A 12 -12.02 55.45 17.18
C ARG A 12 -12.00 55.75 15.68
N ARG A 13 -11.33 56.85 15.31
CA ARG A 13 -10.99 57.22 13.94
C ARG A 13 -10.12 56.13 13.30
N ARG A 14 -10.51 55.65 12.12
CA ARG A 14 -9.70 54.80 11.24
C ARG A 14 -8.68 55.67 10.47
N PRO A 15 -7.42 55.22 10.31
CA PRO A 15 -6.44 55.88 9.45
C PRO A 15 -6.78 55.68 7.96
N ALA A 16 -6.48 56.71 7.17
CA ALA A 16 -6.71 56.76 5.73
C ALA A 16 -5.82 55.76 4.98
N ILE A 17 -6.44 54.92 4.16
CA ILE A 17 -5.78 53.99 3.25
C ILE A 17 -5.24 54.80 2.07
N GLY A 18 -3.92 54.82 1.93
CA GLY A 18 -3.22 55.43 0.79
C GLY A 18 -3.59 54.74 -0.52
N ARG A 19 -3.85 55.53 -1.56
CA ARG A 19 -4.09 55.05 -2.92
C ARG A 19 -2.81 54.45 -3.50
N PRO A 20 -2.87 53.28 -4.18
CA PRO A 20 -1.74 52.75 -4.92
C PRO A 20 -1.45 53.59 -6.17
N THR A 21 -0.18 53.96 -6.35
CA THR A 21 0.36 54.56 -7.57
C THR A 21 0.39 53.52 -8.71
N PRO A 22 0.08 53.92 -9.95
CA PRO A 22 0.15 53.01 -11.10
C PRO A 22 1.61 52.64 -11.44
N PRO A 23 1.86 51.42 -11.92
CA PRO A 23 3.21 50.98 -12.28
C PRO A 23 3.74 51.74 -13.51
N SER A 24 4.97 52.22 -13.40
CA SER A 24 5.73 52.84 -14.48
C SER A 24 5.94 51.84 -15.62
N ASN A 25 5.55 52.22 -16.83
CA ASN A 25 5.86 51.50 -18.08
C ASN A 25 7.37 51.30 -18.21
N ARG A 26 7.83 50.09 -17.89
CA ARG A 26 9.20 49.64 -18.15
C ARG A 26 9.25 49.14 -19.59
N THR A 27 9.82 49.95 -20.45
CA THR A 27 10.11 49.66 -21.85
C THR A 27 10.92 48.37 -21.94
N MET A 28 10.32 47.31 -22.49
CA MET A 28 11.01 46.06 -22.79
C MET A 28 12.08 46.29 -23.87
N PRO A 29 13.30 45.77 -23.71
CA PRO A 29 14.31 45.81 -24.76
C PRO A 29 13.88 44.96 -25.96
N ARG A 30 13.98 45.53 -27.16
CA ARG A 30 13.76 44.85 -28.44
C ARG A 30 14.66 43.60 -28.55
N PRO A 31 14.14 42.44 -29.00
CA PRO A 31 14.97 41.29 -29.33
C PRO A 31 15.85 41.59 -30.55
N SER A 32 17.14 41.25 -30.41
CA SER A 32 18.16 41.41 -31.45
C SER A 32 17.93 40.42 -32.61
N PRO A 33 17.93 40.87 -33.88
CA PRO A 33 17.72 40.00 -35.03
C PRO A 33 19.07 39.44 -35.51
N ASN A 34 19.68 38.51 -34.77
CA ASN A 34 20.81 37.75 -35.30
C ASN A 34 21.10 36.48 -34.49
N ALA A 35 20.20 35.51 -34.57
CA ALA A 35 20.53 34.12 -34.27
C ALA A 35 20.54 33.33 -35.59
N LYS A 36 21.74 33.12 -36.13
CA LYS A 36 21.99 32.28 -37.30
C LYS A 36 21.46 30.87 -37.03
N ARG A 37 20.41 30.48 -37.75
CA ARG A 37 19.97 29.09 -37.91
C ARG A 37 21.11 28.26 -38.50
N THR A 38 21.81 27.49 -37.69
CA THR A 38 22.60 26.35 -38.17
C THR A 38 21.67 25.13 -38.21
N ASN A 39 21.20 24.81 -39.42
CA ASN A 39 20.48 23.57 -39.71
C ASN A 39 21.46 22.39 -39.60
N ALA A 40 21.72 21.90 -38.39
CA ALA A 40 22.32 20.59 -38.20
C ALA A 40 21.21 19.54 -38.24
N ARG A 41 21.17 18.75 -39.31
CA ARG A 41 20.31 17.55 -39.37
C ARG A 41 20.74 16.58 -38.26
N PRO A 42 19.81 16.02 -37.47
CA PRO A 42 20.16 14.95 -36.56
C PRO A 42 20.60 13.70 -37.38
N PRO A 43 21.59 12.94 -36.89
CA PRO A 43 22.01 11.70 -37.52
C PRO A 43 20.84 10.69 -37.51
N ARG A 44 20.68 9.97 -38.63
CA ARG A 44 19.70 8.88 -38.73
C ARG A 44 20.05 7.80 -37.70
N PRO A 45 19.08 7.28 -36.94
CA PRO A 45 19.32 6.11 -36.10
C PRO A 45 19.61 4.88 -36.98
N PRO A 46 20.43 3.93 -36.49
CA PRO A 46 20.73 2.70 -37.21
C PRO A 46 19.46 1.86 -37.39
N GLU A 47 19.31 1.36 -38.61
CA GLU A 47 18.25 0.46 -39.06
C GLU A 47 18.44 -0.90 -38.37
N TRP A 48 17.55 -1.22 -37.43
CA TRP A 48 17.51 -2.52 -36.76
C TRP A 48 16.69 -3.50 -37.60
N GLU A 49 17.37 -4.39 -38.32
CA GLU A 49 16.75 -5.58 -38.90
C GLU A 49 16.29 -6.54 -37.78
N PRO A 50 15.01 -6.97 -37.73
CA PRO A 50 14.60 -8.05 -36.84
C PRO A 50 15.00 -9.40 -37.46
N ARG A 51 16.20 -9.89 -37.13
CA ARG A 51 16.56 -11.29 -37.36
C ARG A 51 15.84 -12.16 -36.34
N GLY A 52 14.91 -12.96 -36.86
CA GLY A 52 14.05 -13.84 -36.10
C GLY A 52 14.80 -14.86 -35.24
N TRP A 53 14.29 -15.05 -34.03
CA TRP A 53 14.53 -16.23 -33.23
C TRP A 53 13.18 -16.83 -32.84
N LEU A 54 12.69 -17.70 -33.70
CA LEU A 54 11.53 -18.55 -33.43
C LEU A 54 12.01 -19.79 -32.66
N ALA A 55 12.28 -19.62 -31.36
CA ALA A 55 12.57 -20.74 -30.49
C ALA A 55 11.26 -21.47 -30.14
N LYS A 56 10.92 -22.50 -30.92
CA LYS A 56 9.90 -23.49 -30.58
C LYS A 56 10.29 -24.20 -29.29
N GLN A 57 9.81 -23.72 -28.14
CA GLN A 57 9.85 -24.49 -26.90
C GLN A 57 8.83 -25.63 -26.97
N LYS A 58 9.38 -26.84 -27.13
CA LYS A 58 8.67 -28.11 -27.12
C LYS A 58 8.33 -28.45 -25.66
N ILE A 59 7.12 -28.10 -25.23
CA ILE A 59 6.59 -28.44 -23.90
C ILE A 59 6.42 -29.98 -23.83
N PRO A 60 7.10 -30.69 -22.90
CA PRO A 60 6.81 -32.09 -22.68
C PRO A 60 5.47 -32.24 -21.96
N ARG A 61 4.47 -32.72 -22.70
CA ARG A 61 3.25 -33.29 -22.15
C ARG A 61 3.61 -34.56 -21.38
N ARG A 62 3.57 -34.52 -20.04
CA ARG A 62 3.23 -35.65 -19.14
C ARG A 62 3.55 -35.27 -17.69
N LEU A 63 2.52 -35.09 -16.86
CA LEU A 63 2.33 -35.88 -15.63
C LEU A 63 0.93 -35.62 -15.06
N LEU A 64 -0.10 -36.21 -15.67
CA LEU A 64 -1.40 -36.39 -15.02
C LEU A 64 -1.24 -37.51 -13.98
N LEU A 65 -0.97 -37.12 -12.74
CA LEU A 65 -1.05 -38.02 -11.59
C LEU A 65 -2.53 -38.19 -11.24
N PHE A 66 -3.16 -39.16 -11.90
CA PHE A 66 -4.42 -39.73 -11.43
C PHE A 66 -4.16 -40.43 -10.09
N TYR A 67 -4.62 -39.84 -8.99
CA TYR A 67 -4.75 -40.52 -7.72
C TYR A 67 -5.96 -41.47 -7.82
N ARG A 68 -5.76 -42.65 -8.42
CA ARG A 68 -6.68 -43.79 -8.30
C ARG A 68 -6.22 -44.62 -7.10
N SER A 69 -7.04 -44.66 -6.07
CA SER A 69 -6.93 -45.62 -4.98
C SER A 69 -7.72 -46.88 -5.35
N PRO A 70 -7.05 -48.01 -5.66
CA PRO A 70 -7.42 -49.30 -5.12
C PRO A 70 -6.42 -49.59 -3.99
N VAL A 71 -6.78 -50.24 -2.90
CA VAL A 71 -6.89 -51.69 -2.83
C VAL A 71 -7.52 -52.00 -1.48
N SER A 72 -8.55 -52.83 -1.52
CA SER A 72 -9.11 -53.57 -0.40
C SER A 72 -8.02 -54.45 0.22
N CYS A 73 -7.64 -54.20 1.47
CA CYS A 73 -6.76 -55.10 2.21
C CYS A 73 -7.58 -56.22 2.90
N PRO A 74 -7.15 -57.49 2.79
CA PRO A 74 -7.83 -58.62 3.41
C PRO A 74 -7.53 -58.69 4.92
N LEU A 75 -8.51 -59.24 5.64
CA LEU A 75 -8.37 -59.73 7.01
C LEU A 75 -7.15 -60.66 7.13
N VAL A 76 -6.12 -60.23 7.84
CA VAL A 76 -5.09 -61.13 8.39
C VAL A 76 -5.37 -61.28 9.89
N SER A 77 -5.93 -62.45 10.23
CA SER A 77 -6.18 -62.89 11.60
C SER A 77 -4.88 -63.45 12.19
N THR A 78 -4.12 -62.60 12.89
CA THR A 78 -2.97 -63.05 13.68
C THR A 78 -3.43 -63.36 15.10
N ARG A 79 -3.64 -64.65 15.41
CA ARG A 79 -3.84 -65.14 16.78
C ARG A 79 -2.55 -64.97 17.59
N LEU A 80 -2.44 -63.87 18.32
CA LEU A 80 -1.40 -63.67 19.33
C LEU A 80 -1.90 -64.19 20.68
N ARG A 81 -1.49 -65.41 21.05
CA ARG A 81 -1.60 -65.91 22.43
C ARG A 81 -0.60 -65.14 23.30
N VAL A 82 -1.06 -64.05 23.91
CA VAL A 82 -0.37 -63.43 25.04
C VAL A 82 -0.98 -63.99 26.31
N GLY A 83 -0.18 -64.78 27.02
CA GLY A 83 -0.43 -65.18 28.39
C GLY A 83 -0.53 -63.97 29.32
N SER A 84 -1.46 -64.10 30.27
CA SER A 84 -1.46 -63.54 31.62
C SER A 84 -0.35 -62.49 31.89
N THR A 85 -0.64 -61.21 31.69
CA THR A 85 -0.72 -60.19 32.77
C THR A 85 -1.60 -58.99 32.31
N LYS A 86 -2.75 -59.28 31.69
CA LYS A 86 -3.53 -58.35 30.83
C LYS A 86 -4.47 -57.35 31.50
N GLY A 87 -4.50 -57.21 32.83
CA GLY A 87 -5.51 -56.37 33.49
C GLY A 87 -5.25 -54.85 33.38
N VAL A 88 -3.98 -54.43 33.49
CA VAL A 88 -3.67 -53.01 33.77
C VAL A 88 -3.09 -52.28 32.55
N LEU A 89 -2.39 -52.98 31.65
CA LEU A 89 -1.72 -52.37 30.49
C LEU A 89 -2.70 -51.95 29.37
N MET A 90 -3.80 -52.70 29.21
CA MET A 90 -4.71 -52.55 28.06
C MET A 90 -5.72 -51.40 28.21
N ILE A 91 -5.91 -50.89 29.43
CA ILE A 91 -6.75 -49.71 29.71
C ILE A 91 -6.00 -48.42 29.33
N ARG A 92 -4.66 -48.38 29.49
CA ARG A 92 -3.87 -47.17 29.26
C ARG A 92 -3.69 -46.81 27.77
N LEU A 93 -3.70 -47.79 26.88
CA LEU A 93 -3.47 -47.57 25.43
C LEU A 93 -4.70 -46.93 24.75
N LYS A 94 -5.92 -47.32 25.13
CA LYS A 94 -7.17 -46.76 24.57
C LYS A 94 -7.41 -45.30 25.00
N THR A 95 -6.93 -44.91 26.17
CA THR A 95 -6.97 -43.51 26.66
C THR A 95 -5.95 -42.60 25.96
N LEU A 96 -4.80 -43.12 25.51
CA LEU A 96 -3.79 -42.35 24.79
C LEU A 96 -4.26 -41.96 23.38
N THR A 97 -4.93 -42.87 22.66
CA THR A 97 -5.43 -42.61 21.30
C THR A 97 -6.55 -41.55 21.30
N ARG A 98 -7.45 -41.59 22.29
CA ARG A 98 -8.52 -40.56 22.43
C ARG A 98 -7.96 -39.18 22.78
N ALA A 99 -6.92 -39.11 23.60
CA ALA A 99 -6.26 -37.84 23.94
C ALA A 99 -5.51 -37.24 22.74
N LEU A 100 -4.91 -38.07 21.88
CA LEU A 100 -4.23 -37.62 20.67
C LEU A 100 -5.22 -37.05 19.64
N CYS A 101 -6.37 -37.69 19.43
CA CYS A 101 -7.40 -37.21 18.51
C CYS A 101 -8.05 -35.88 18.96
N LEU A 102 -8.20 -35.65 20.27
CA LEU A 102 -8.69 -34.38 20.82
C LEU A 102 -7.66 -33.24 20.69
N ALA A 103 -6.36 -33.54 20.81
CA ALA A 103 -5.30 -32.54 20.60
C ALA A 103 -5.15 -32.14 19.13
N LEU A 104 -5.33 -33.08 18.20
CA LEU A 104 -5.34 -32.81 16.74
C LEU A 104 -6.57 -32.00 16.31
N GLY A 105 -7.73 -32.21 16.95
CA GLY A 105 -8.94 -31.43 16.67
C GLY A 105 -8.85 -29.96 17.11
N LEU A 106 -8.12 -29.67 18.19
CA LEU A 106 -7.95 -28.30 18.69
C LEU A 106 -6.94 -27.48 17.88
N ALA A 107 -5.91 -28.13 17.33
CA ALA A 107 -4.94 -27.48 16.43
C ALA A 107 -5.52 -27.16 15.03
N ALA A 108 -6.60 -27.83 14.63
CA ALA A 108 -7.28 -27.55 13.36
C ALA A 108 -8.30 -26.41 13.45
N ALA A 109 -8.61 -25.91 14.65
CA ALA A 109 -9.59 -24.85 14.89
C ALA A 109 -8.96 -23.46 15.15
N SER A 110 -7.63 -23.35 15.18
CA SER A 110 -6.96 -22.05 15.10
C SER A 110 -7.16 -21.53 13.67
N GLY A 111 -8.19 -20.70 13.48
CA GLY A 111 -8.46 -20.01 12.23
C GLY A 111 -7.18 -19.37 11.72
N ALA A 112 -6.87 -19.59 10.45
CA ALA A 112 -5.75 -18.92 9.82
C ALA A 112 -6.02 -17.41 9.90
N SER A 113 -5.28 -16.68 10.74
CA SER A 113 -5.20 -15.23 10.67
C SER A 113 -4.62 -14.89 9.30
N SER A 114 -5.48 -14.48 8.36
CA SER A 114 -5.03 -13.95 7.07
C SER A 114 -4.17 -12.72 7.33
N ALA A 115 -3.04 -12.55 6.64
CA ALA A 115 -2.29 -11.31 6.75
C ALA A 115 -3.14 -10.14 6.24
N ALA A 116 -2.97 -8.95 6.83
CA ALA A 116 -3.59 -7.74 6.29
C ALA A 116 -3.11 -7.50 4.86
N SER A 117 -4.03 -7.08 4.00
CA SER A 117 -3.82 -6.79 2.59
C SER A 117 -4.58 -5.53 2.14
N LEU A 118 -4.04 -4.90 1.12
CA LEU A 118 -4.62 -3.77 0.41
C LEU A 118 -5.43 -4.30 -0.78
N SER A 119 -6.55 -3.63 -1.06
CA SER A 119 -7.39 -3.90 -2.23
C SER A 119 -7.92 -2.60 -2.81
N THR A 120 -8.42 -2.64 -4.04
CA THR A 120 -9.00 -1.47 -4.71
C THR A 120 -10.48 -1.69 -5.01
N SER A 121 -11.24 -0.59 -5.06
CA SER A 121 -12.65 -0.60 -5.48
C SER A 121 -12.92 0.55 -6.44
N GLY A 122 -13.66 0.28 -7.52
CA GLY A 122 -13.95 1.24 -8.58
C GLY A 122 -12.72 1.60 -9.42
N GLY A 123 -12.77 2.78 -10.03
CA GLY A 123 -11.74 3.31 -10.93
C GLY A 123 -11.81 2.79 -12.37
N THR A 124 -11.04 3.45 -13.23
CA THR A 124 -10.89 3.10 -14.65
C THR A 124 -9.44 2.72 -14.93
N SER A 125 -9.23 1.61 -15.63
CA SER A 125 -7.89 1.18 -16.03
C SER A 125 -7.23 2.21 -16.95
N ALA A 126 -5.99 2.55 -16.63
CA ALA A 126 -5.14 3.44 -17.40
C ALA A 126 -3.70 2.91 -17.41
N SER A 127 -2.94 3.26 -18.44
CA SER A 127 -1.53 2.90 -18.55
C SER A 127 -0.69 4.15 -18.42
N LEU A 128 0.29 4.12 -17.50
CA LEU A 128 1.32 5.16 -17.40
C LEU A 128 2.42 4.94 -18.45
N VAL A 129 2.53 3.72 -18.98
CA VAL A 129 3.45 3.41 -20.08
C VAL A 129 2.92 4.04 -21.36
N GLY A 130 3.70 4.97 -21.92
CA GLY A 130 3.38 5.64 -23.19
C GLY A 130 2.27 6.70 -23.08
N ALA A 131 1.94 7.16 -21.86
CA ALA A 131 1.03 8.27 -21.65
C ALA A 131 1.56 9.57 -22.29
N SER A 132 0.64 10.45 -22.72
CA SER A 132 0.99 11.83 -23.10
C SER A 132 1.53 12.55 -21.85
N GLY A 133 2.67 13.22 -21.93
CA GLY A 133 3.36 13.78 -20.73
C GLY A 133 4.46 12.86 -20.16
N THR A 134 4.47 11.57 -20.49
CA THR A 134 5.42 10.55 -19.99
C THR A 134 5.69 10.63 -18.48
N PHE A 135 4.90 9.89 -17.70
CA PHE A 135 5.14 9.63 -16.27
C PHE A 135 6.62 9.44 -15.96
N ASN A 136 7.22 10.43 -15.30
CA ASN A 136 8.66 10.50 -15.03
C ASN A 136 8.95 11.34 -13.77
N PRO A 137 8.50 10.88 -12.58
CA PRO A 137 8.82 11.57 -11.34
C PRO A 137 10.31 11.44 -11.01
N ASP A 138 10.85 12.43 -10.28
CA ASP A 138 12.15 12.29 -9.62
C ASP A 138 12.01 11.29 -8.48
N TRP A 139 12.71 10.15 -8.55
CA TRP A 139 12.51 9.02 -7.62
C TRP A 139 13.40 9.05 -6.38
N PHE A 140 12.84 8.60 -5.25
CA PHE A 140 13.60 8.16 -4.09
C PHE A 140 14.23 6.80 -4.37
N GLY A 141 15.53 6.80 -4.67
CA GLY A 141 16.27 5.59 -5.03
C GLY A 141 16.14 5.24 -6.52
N ASP A 142 16.45 3.99 -6.88
CA ASP A 142 16.40 3.53 -8.27
C ASP A 142 14.94 3.25 -8.69
N ALA A 143 14.47 3.94 -9.73
CA ALA A 143 13.16 3.75 -10.36
C ALA A 143 12.89 2.29 -10.77
N SER A 144 13.94 1.52 -11.08
CA SER A 144 13.84 0.10 -11.44
C SER A 144 13.25 -0.77 -10.32
N LEU A 145 13.43 -0.35 -9.05
CA LEU A 145 12.87 -1.04 -7.88
C LEU A 145 11.34 -1.03 -7.91
N TYR A 146 10.75 0.11 -8.28
CA TYR A 146 9.30 0.25 -8.36
C TYR A 146 8.74 -0.50 -9.57
N ALA A 147 9.40 -0.47 -10.72
CA ALA A 147 8.96 -1.22 -11.91
C ALA A 147 8.92 -2.75 -11.71
N SER A 148 9.72 -3.29 -10.79
CA SER A 148 9.69 -4.72 -10.45
C SER A 148 8.57 -5.10 -9.47
N THR A 149 8.12 -4.14 -8.65
CA THR A 149 7.11 -4.34 -7.60
C THR A 149 5.71 -3.95 -8.08
N PHE A 150 5.63 -2.93 -8.95
CA PHE A 150 4.42 -2.32 -9.46
C PHE A 150 4.41 -2.39 -10.99
N ASP A 151 3.28 -2.79 -11.56
CA ASP A 151 3.08 -2.81 -13.00
C ASP A 151 2.45 -1.49 -13.47
N LEU A 152 3.29 -0.60 -14.03
CA LEU A 152 2.91 0.72 -14.54
C LEU A 152 1.82 0.71 -15.63
N SER A 153 1.53 -0.46 -16.22
CA SER A 153 0.44 -0.63 -17.20
C SER A 153 -0.93 -0.92 -16.57
N THR A 154 -0.98 -1.12 -15.24
CA THR A 154 -2.18 -1.55 -14.50
C THR A 154 -2.74 -0.49 -13.57
N MET A 155 -2.41 0.79 -13.80
CA MET A 155 -2.95 1.88 -13.00
C MET A 155 -4.48 1.87 -13.01
N LEU A 156 -5.08 2.12 -11.86
CA LEU A 156 -6.50 2.41 -11.73
C LEU A 156 -6.69 3.88 -11.36
N GLN A 157 -7.15 4.68 -12.31
CA GLN A 157 -7.50 6.08 -12.08
C GLN A 157 -8.83 6.17 -11.33
N GLY A 158 -8.90 6.97 -10.26
CA GLY A 158 -10.11 7.14 -9.45
C GLY A 158 -10.54 5.91 -8.66
N ALA A 159 -9.65 4.93 -8.49
CA ALA A 159 -9.92 3.82 -7.59
C ALA A 159 -9.80 4.26 -6.13
N SER A 160 -10.68 3.72 -5.29
CA SER A 160 -10.51 3.81 -3.84
C SER A 160 -9.58 2.70 -3.36
N LEU A 161 -8.62 3.02 -2.50
CA LEU A 161 -7.77 2.05 -1.83
C LEU A 161 -8.38 1.66 -0.48
N LEU A 162 -8.46 0.36 -0.22
CA LEU A 162 -9.07 -0.24 0.96
C LEU A 162 -8.07 -1.12 1.69
N LEU A 163 -8.22 -1.15 3.01
CA LEU A 163 -7.53 -2.05 3.91
C LEU A 163 -8.51 -3.12 4.41
N ASP A 164 -8.14 -4.40 4.32
CA ASP A 164 -9.02 -5.53 4.65
C ASP A 164 -9.05 -5.91 6.15
N GLN A 165 -7.99 -5.55 6.88
CA GLN A 165 -7.76 -5.94 8.28
C GLN A 165 -6.93 -4.87 9.00
N THR A 166 -6.96 -4.90 10.33
CA THR A 166 -6.18 -3.94 11.12
C THR A 166 -4.68 -4.04 10.85
N ALA A 167 -4.06 -2.94 10.45
CA ALA A 167 -2.64 -2.89 10.10
C ALA A 167 -1.96 -1.62 10.60
N THR A 168 -0.63 -1.63 10.60
CA THR A 168 0.13 -0.38 10.60
C THR A 168 0.30 0.07 9.16
N VAL A 169 -0.14 1.30 8.85
CA VAL A 169 -0.05 1.88 7.51
C VAL A 169 1.04 2.94 7.50
N THR A 170 1.97 2.84 6.57
CA THR A 170 3.06 3.80 6.38
C THR A 170 2.93 4.47 5.03
N TYR A 171 2.99 5.79 5.02
CA TYR A 171 2.99 6.61 3.81
C TYR A 171 4.39 7.17 3.61
N THR A 172 4.92 7.06 2.40
CA THR A 172 6.27 7.51 2.05
C THR A 172 6.23 8.32 0.76
N LEU A 173 6.77 9.52 0.75
CA LEU A 173 6.97 10.29 -0.48
C LEU A 173 8.09 9.63 -1.28
N VAL A 174 7.77 9.06 -2.44
CA VAL A 174 8.74 8.31 -3.26
C VAL A 174 9.08 8.98 -4.57
N GLY A 175 8.29 9.96 -5.01
CA GLY A 175 8.66 10.77 -6.15
C GLY A 175 7.76 11.98 -6.36
N PHE A 176 8.23 12.89 -7.19
CA PHE A 176 7.46 14.02 -7.70
C PHE A 176 8.14 14.60 -8.94
N GLU A 177 7.39 15.20 -9.84
CA GLU A 177 7.89 15.96 -11.00
C GLU A 177 7.51 17.45 -10.86
N ALA A 178 6.29 17.70 -10.37
CA ALA A 178 5.65 19.01 -10.33
C ALA A 178 6.54 20.17 -9.87
N ALA A 179 6.44 21.28 -10.60
CA ALA A 179 6.98 22.56 -10.17
C ALA A 179 6.23 23.17 -8.96
N PHE A 180 4.96 22.80 -8.78
CA PHE A 180 4.09 23.27 -7.71
C PHE A 180 4.36 22.55 -6.39
N ASN A 181 4.05 23.23 -5.27
CA ASN A 181 4.09 22.63 -3.94
C ASN A 181 2.81 21.81 -3.71
N ASN A 182 2.78 20.57 -4.15
CA ASN A 182 1.71 19.63 -3.84
C ASN A 182 1.93 18.99 -2.48
N ALA A 183 0.85 18.53 -1.87
CA ALA A 183 0.93 17.82 -0.62
C ALA A 183 0.01 16.63 -0.54
N PHE A 184 0.47 15.63 0.18
CA PHE A 184 -0.29 14.47 0.60
C PHE A 184 -0.69 14.64 2.06
N VAL A 185 -1.94 14.35 2.37
CA VAL A 185 -2.49 14.44 3.73
C VAL A 185 -3.19 13.15 4.09
N ALA A 186 -2.99 12.69 5.32
CA ALA A 186 -3.71 11.58 5.92
C ALA A 186 -3.85 11.84 7.41
N GLY A 187 -5.08 11.83 7.93
CA GLY A 187 -5.35 12.27 9.30
C GLY A 187 -4.81 13.69 9.58
N THR A 188 -3.93 13.83 10.58
CA THR A 188 -3.29 15.10 10.95
C THR A 188 -1.90 15.28 10.33
N GLU A 189 -1.39 14.27 9.61
CA GLU A 189 -0.05 14.25 9.05
C GLU A 189 -0.04 14.72 7.60
N ARG A 190 1.12 15.19 7.15
CA ARG A 190 1.31 15.77 5.83
C ARG A 190 2.71 15.51 5.27
N LEU A 191 2.77 15.17 3.99
CA LEU A 191 4.00 15.21 3.18
C LEU A 191 3.84 16.32 2.15
N ASP A 192 4.81 17.21 2.06
CA ASP A 192 4.88 18.20 0.98
C ASP A 192 5.92 17.74 -0.05
N ASN A 193 5.72 18.00 -1.33
CA ASN A 193 6.73 17.74 -2.37
C ASN A 193 7.72 18.91 -2.55
N ARG A 194 7.40 20.12 -2.04
CA ARG A 194 8.29 21.30 -2.05
C ARG A 194 8.06 22.26 -0.86
N SER A 195 8.21 21.81 0.39
CA SER A 195 8.24 22.74 1.53
C SER A 195 9.66 23.26 1.82
N GLY A 196 9.89 24.57 1.66
CA GLY A 196 10.86 25.45 2.36
C GLY A 196 12.37 25.16 2.35
N ALA A 197 12.80 23.90 2.25
CA ALA A 197 14.19 23.46 2.25
C ALA A 197 14.44 22.20 1.39
N THR A 198 13.53 21.86 0.47
CA THR A 198 13.37 20.55 -0.18
C THR A 198 12.83 19.50 0.80
N PRO A 199 11.65 18.94 0.55
CA PRO A 199 11.25 17.74 1.25
C PRO A 199 12.11 16.61 0.73
N GLU A 200 12.61 15.85 1.68
CA GLU A 200 13.44 14.71 1.39
C GLU A 200 12.50 13.64 0.82
N LEU A 201 12.67 13.36 -0.47
CA LEU A 201 12.28 12.07 -1.03
C LEU A 201 12.66 10.98 0.00
N GLY A 202 11.72 10.08 0.31
CA GLY A 202 11.85 9.09 1.39
C GLY A 202 11.26 9.52 2.74
N SER A 203 10.82 10.77 2.91
CA SER A 203 10.05 11.21 4.07
C SER A 203 8.79 10.37 4.26
N SER A 204 8.49 10.02 5.51
CA SER A 204 7.39 9.10 5.83
C SER A 204 6.79 9.35 7.21
N PHE A 205 5.55 8.90 7.37
CA PHE A 205 4.87 8.78 8.66
C PHE A 205 4.02 7.50 8.68
N SER A 206 3.69 7.03 9.88
CA SER A 206 2.93 5.79 10.07
C SER A 206 1.78 5.97 11.06
N PHE A 207 0.67 5.29 10.80
CA PHE A 207 -0.42 5.12 11.74
C PHE A 207 -0.51 3.65 12.15
N SER A 208 -0.49 3.39 13.45
CA SER A 208 -0.70 2.04 13.99
C SER A 208 -2.18 1.76 14.21
N ASN A 209 -2.57 0.49 14.10
CA ASN A 209 -3.94 0.01 14.36
C ASN A 209 -5.01 0.67 13.48
N VAL A 210 -4.69 0.95 12.22
CA VAL A 210 -5.67 1.43 11.24
C VAL A 210 -6.66 0.30 10.97
N SER A 211 -7.94 0.52 11.25
CA SER A 211 -9.00 -0.48 11.06
C SER A 211 -9.27 -0.79 9.59
N ALA A 212 -9.81 -1.98 9.32
CA ALA A 212 -10.30 -2.37 8.00
C ALA A 212 -11.36 -1.38 7.47
N ALA A 213 -11.00 -0.57 6.48
CA ALA A 213 -11.84 0.45 5.87
C ALA A 213 -11.16 1.00 4.59
N PRO A 214 -11.90 1.74 3.74
CA PRO A 214 -11.26 2.67 2.81
C PRO A 214 -10.30 3.60 3.55
N LEU A 215 -9.08 3.75 3.04
CA LEU A 215 -8.08 4.60 3.68
C LEU A 215 -8.47 6.08 3.53
N ASP A 216 -8.35 6.85 4.62
CA ASP A 216 -8.63 8.29 4.65
C ASP A 216 -7.36 9.08 4.33
N PHE A 217 -7.22 9.47 3.07
CA PHE A 217 -6.13 10.30 2.59
C PHE A 217 -6.61 11.21 1.46
N GLY A 218 -5.81 12.21 1.15
CA GLY A 218 -5.97 12.99 -0.07
C GLY A 218 -4.73 13.76 -0.47
N PHE A 219 -4.82 14.40 -1.62
CA PHE A 219 -3.81 15.27 -2.16
C PHE A 219 -4.31 16.70 -2.25
N LEU A 220 -3.43 17.66 -2.07
CA LEU A 220 -3.69 19.09 -2.18
C LEU A 220 -2.79 19.64 -3.28
N SER A 221 -3.41 20.18 -4.34
CA SER A 221 -2.66 20.92 -5.36
C SER A 221 -2.22 22.27 -4.78
N SER A 222 -0.97 22.69 -5.04
CA SER A 222 -0.40 23.94 -4.52
C SER A 222 -0.47 24.10 -2.97
N GLY A 223 -0.60 22.98 -2.26
CA GLY A 223 -0.42 22.86 -0.82
C GLY A 223 -1.60 23.35 0.02
N LEU A 224 -2.38 24.30 -0.50
CA LEU A 224 -3.60 24.84 0.12
C LEU A 224 -4.81 24.79 -0.82
N GLY A 225 -4.69 24.13 -1.98
CA GLY A 225 -5.76 24.04 -2.98
C GLY A 225 -6.85 23.05 -2.63
N ALA A 226 -7.61 22.61 -3.64
CA ALA A 226 -8.65 21.61 -3.47
C ALA A 226 -8.08 20.28 -2.97
N LEU A 227 -8.82 19.62 -2.07
CA LEU A 227 -8.49 18.29 -1.57
C LEU A 227 -9.05 17.23 -2.53
N PHE A 228 -8.16 16.42 -3.08
CA PHE A 228 -8.44 15.27 -3.93
C PHE A 228 -8.29 14.00 -3.10
N GLY A 229 -9.40 13.56 -2.50
CA GLY A 229 -9.41 12.39 -1.62
C GLY A 229 -9.27 11.05 -2.34
N ASN A 230 -9.15 9.98 -1.56
CA ASN A 230 -9.20 8.61 -2.02
C ASN A 230 -10.40 8.36 -2.97
N GLY A 231 -10.14 7.83 -4.17
CA GLY A 231 -11.14 7.66 -5.23
C GLY A 231 -11.34 8.86 -6.17
N SER A 232 -10.57 9.93 -6.03
CA SER A 232 -10.63 11.09 -6.94
C SER A 232 -10.10 10.76 -8.34
N LEU A 233 -10.69 11.34 -9.40
CA LEU A 233 -10.20 11.21 -10.78
C LEU A 233 -8.80 11.83 -11.00
N SER A 234 -8.36 12.69 -10.09
CA SER A 234 -7.00 13.24 -10.06
C SER A 234 -5.99 12.30 -9.37
N THR A 235 -6.43 11.13 -8.92
CA THR A 235 -5.58 10.14 -8.25
C THR A 235 -5.52 8.84 -9.05
N GLY A 236 -4.34 8.24 -9.08
CA GLY A 236 -4.09 6.90 -9.60
C GLY A 236 -3.67 5.97 -8.47
N VAL A 237 -4.00 4.69 -8.60
CA VAL A 237 -3.58 3.65 -7.67
C VAL A 237 -2.94 2.51 -8.45
N LEU A 238 -1.76 2.09 -8.01
CA LEU A 238 -1.14 0.83 -8.41
C LEU A 238 -0.97 -0.06 -7.20
N LEU A 239 -1.54 -1.26 -7.26
CA LEU A 239 -1.36 -2.25 -6.20
C LEU A 239 -0.12 -3.09 -6.50
N ALA A 240 0.72 -3.32 -5.49
CA ALA A 240 1.78 -4.30 -5.60
C ALA A 240 1.19 -5.71 -5.67
N LYS A 241 1.91 -6.63 -6.31
CA LYS A 241 1.46 -8.03 -6.48
C LYS A 241 1.27 -8.77 -5.15
N ASP A 242 1.96 -8.34 -4.11
CA ASP A 242 1.86 -8.92 -2.76
C ASP A 242 0.64 -8.42 -1.97
N GLY A 243 -0.05 -7.37 -2.44
CA GLY A 243 -1.12 -6.71 -1.72
C GLY A 243 -0.67 -6.02 -0.43
N GLN A 244 0.63 -5.88 -0.18
CA GLN A 244 1.16 -5.25 1.04
C GLN A 244 1.64 -3.82 0.80
N SER A 245 1.69 -3.40 -0.46
CA SER A 245 2.00 -2.02 -0.80
C SER A 245 1.20 -1.52 -2.00
N ALA A 246 1.08 -0.21 -2.09
CA ALA A 246 0.46 0.48 -3.22
C ALA A 246 1.27 1.73 -3.55
N LEU A 247 1.27 2.15 -4.81
CA LEU A 247 1.64 3.51 -5.19
C LEU A 247 0.37 4.31 -5.38
N LEU A 248 0.31 5.44 -4.69
CA LEU A 248 -0.64 6.50 -4.95
C LEU A 248 0.03 7.52 -5.85
N LEU A 249 -0.67 7.89 -6.90
CA LEU A 249 -0.19 8.82 -7.90
C LEU A 249 -1.16 9.99 -7.95
N PHE A 250 -0.62 11.18 -8.10
CA PHE A 250 -1.42 12.39 -8.12
C PHE A 250 -1.12 13.17 -9.37
N ASN A 251 -2.19 13.71 -9.96
CA ASN A 251 -2.12 14.70 -11.01
C ASN A 251 -2.84 15.95 -10.53
N ASP A 252 -2.15 17.08 -10.55
CA ASP A 252 -2.71 18.35 -10.19
C ASP A 252 -3.69 18.86 -11.26
N SER A 253 -4.34 19.99 -11.00
CA SER A 253 -5.38 20.51 -11.91
C SER A 253 -4.85 21.29 -13.11
N TYR A 254 -3.53 21.46 -13.23
CA TYR A 254 -2.88 22.37 -14.16
C TYR A 254 -1.94 21.68 -15.17
N GLY A 255 -1.74 20.36 -15.07
CA GLY A 255 -0.80 19.57 -15.89
C GLY A 255 -1.39 18.55 -16.88
N ASP A 256 -0.51 17.65 -17.35
CA ASP A 256 -0.62 16.78 -18.53
C ASP A 256 -1.23 15.39 -18.33
N ARG A 257 -1.79 15.09 -17.15
CA ARG A 257 -2.48 13.81 -16.84
C ARG A 257 -1.57 12.59 -16.92
N ASP A 258 -0.30 12.79 -16.63
CA ASP A 258 0.76 11.79 -16.48
C ASP A 258 0.89 11.27 -15.04
N PHE A 259 0.31 11.94 -14.04
CA PHE A 259 0.24 11.48 -12.63
C PHE A 259 1.59 11.35 -11.91
N ASP A 260 2.60 12.12 -12.32
CA ASP A 260 3.91 12.19 -11.65
C ASP A 260 4.08 13.43 -10.78
N ASP A 261 3.09 14.33 -10.72
CA ASP A 261 3.13 15.54 -9.89
C ASP A 261 3.45 15.26 -8.42
N MET A 262 2.98 14.12 -7.90
CA MET A 262 3.36 13.58 -6.61
C MET A 262 3.08 12.07 -6.55
N VAL A 263 4.04 11.30 -6.07
CA VAL A 263 3.93 9.83 -5.91
C VAL A 263 4.23 9.44 -4.47
N VAL A 264 3.25 8.80 -3.84
CA VAL A 264 3.34 8.34 -2.44
C VAL A 264 3.19 6.84 -2.40
N ARG A 265 4.17 6.15 -1.82
CA ARG A 265 4.07 4.73 -1.52
C ARG A 265 3.34 4.52 -0.21
N ILE A 266 2.40 3.58 -0.23
CA ILE A 266 1.80 3.01 0.96
C ILE A 266 2.41 1.63 1.17
N SER A 267 2.79 1.34 2.41
CA SER A 267 3.09 -0.03 2.86
C SER A 267 2.31 -0.34 4.11
N ILE A 268 1.89 -1.60 4.22
CA ILE A 268 1.22 -2.11 5.41
C ILE A 268 2.04 -3.20 6.08
N SER A 269 2.00 -3.22 7.41
CA SER A 269 2.53 -4.32 8.19
C SER A 269 1.47 -4.85 9.16
N PRO A 270 1.36 -6.19 9.32
CA PRO A 270 0.42 -6.77 10.27
C PRO A 270 0.69 -6.27 11.69
N VAL A 271 -0.37 -5.95 12.43
CA VAL A 271 -0.26 -5.71 13.87
C VAL A 271 -0.17 -7.06 14.56
N PRO A 272 0.87 -7.37 15.35
CA PRO A 272 0.93 -8.61 16.11
C PRO A 272 -0.28 -8.70 17.06
N GLU A 273 -1.15 -9.69 16.85
CA GLU A 273 -2.31 -9.86 17.70
C GLU A 273 -1.87 -10.33 19.10
N PRO A 274 -2.10 -9.54 20.18
CA PRO A 274 -1.69 -9.92 21.52
C PRO A 274 -2.45 -11.16 22.02
N GLU A 275 -3.66 -11.39 21.50
CA GLU A 275 -4.54 -12.47 21.93
C GLU A 275 -4.05 -13.84 21.48
N MET A 276 -3.40 -13.94 20.32
CA MET A 276 -2.89 -15.22 19.84
C MET A 276 -1.70 -15.70 20.69
N LEU A 277 -0.82 -14.77 21.10
CA LEU A 277 0.24 -15.08 22.07
C LEU A 277 -0.33 -15.43 23.44
N ALA A 278 -1.37 -14.71 23.90
CA ALA A 278 -2.04 -15.02 25.16
C ALA A 278 -2.70 -16.42 25.12
N MET A 279 -3.37 -16.78 24.03
CA MET A 279 -4.00 -18.10 23.86
C MET A 279 -2.99 -19.23 23.70
N LEU A 280 -1.87 -18.98 23.00
CA LEU A 280 -0.76 -19.92 22.93
C LEU A 280 -0.16 -20.17 24.32
N LEU A 281 0.10 -19.11 25.08
CA LEU A 281 0.63 -19.19 26.43
C LEU A 281 -0.36 -19.86 27.39
N ALA A 282 -1.64 -19.54 27.28
CA ALA A 282 -2.70 -20.20 28.05
C ALA A 282 -2.77 -21.69 27.71
N GLY A 283 -2.72 -22.04 26.42
CA GLY A 283 -2.66 -23.42 25.94
C GLY A 283 -1.45 -24.18 26.49
N LEU A 284 -0.25 -23.61 26.40
CA LEU A 284 0.96 -24.19 26.98
C LEU A 284 0.86 -24.33 28.51
N GLY A 285 0.31 -23.33 29.19
CA GLY A 285 0.09 -23.34 30.64
C GLY A 285 -0.76 -24.53 31.07
N VAL A 286 -1.87 -24.78 30.37
CA VAL A 286 -2.74 -25.94 30.64
C VAL A 286 -2.00 -27.27 30.41
N VAL A 287 -1.24 -27.39 29.33
CA VAL A 287 -0.44 -28.59 29.02
C VAL A 287 0.62 -28.84 30.10
N MET A 288 1.32 -27.81 30.55
CA MET A 288 2.36 -27.90 31.58
C MET A 288 1.77 -28.32 32.94
N VAL A 289 0.65 -27.72 33.36
CA VAL A 289 -0.04 -28.11 34.59
C VAL A 289 -0.52 -29.56 34.52
N ARG A 290 -1.06 -29.99 33.37
CA ARG A 290 -1.51 -31.37 33.15
C ARG A 290 -0.35 -32.36 33.18
N ALA A 291 0.80 -32.02 32.60
CA ALA A 291 2.01 -32.84 32.59
C ALA A 291 2.61 -33.00 33.99
N ARG A 292 2.64 -31.94 34.80
CA ARG A 292 3.12 -31.98 36.19
C ARG A 292 2.33 -32.96 37.07
N ARG A 293 1.00 -32.99 36.91
CA ARG A 293 0.12 -33.91 37.66
C ARG A 293 0.27 -35.40 37.30
N ARG A 294 1.04 -35.73 36.25
CA ARG A 294 1.31 -37.14 35.87
C ARG A 294 2.64 -37.67 36.43
N ARG A 295 3.46 -36.80 37.04
CA ARG A 295 4.75 -37.18 37.66
C ARG A 295 4.68 -37.32 39.17
N VAL A 296 3.57 -36.93 39.78
CA VAL A 296 3.23 -37.19 41.20
C VAL A 296 2.23 -38.34 41.21
#